data_AF-A0A392LZ86-F1
#
_entry.id   AF-A0A392LZ86-F1
#
_cell.length_a   1.000
_cell.length_b   1.000
_cell.length_c   1.000
_cell.angle_alpha   90.00
_cell.angle_beta   90.00
_cell.angle_gamma   90.00
#
_symmetry.space_group_name_H-M   'P 1'
#
loop_
_entity.id
_entity.type
_entity.pdbx_description
1 polymer ?
#
loop_
_entity_poly.entity_id
_entity_poly.type
_entity_poly.pdbx_seq_one_letter_code
_entity_poly.pdbx_strand_id
1 'polypeptide(L)'
;SVEEAECQRAYDLAAEVYMSTFDRSKPSEEASLREAHEEAVRKSMAAFDATAVGSGATRQKHEMRLQHFLKKAFEDYKKDAYREAYLQCSNAIQSMEKELRTACNASDAKVDNVIKVLEGLLSKYEAASHGPEKWRKWTIFLQQSLEGPVLDLIKKQMDRIGSEKSSIMLKCRSIEDKMGLLNKQLEASEKYKSEYLKRYEDAITDKKRISDDYMNRISNLQSKCSSLEER
;
A
#
# COMPACT_ATOMS: atom_id res chain seq x y z
N SER A 1 21.82 60.53 -35.82
CA SER A 1 20.57 61.32 -35.83
C SER A 1 20.02 61.37 -34.42
N VAL A 2 19.30 62.43 -34.04
CA VAL A 2 18.59 62.51 -32.74
C VAL A 2 17.61 61.34 -32.59
N GLU A 3 16.94 60.94 -33.67
CA GLU A 3 16.01 59.80 -33.70
C GLU A 3 16.67 58.47 -33.29
N GLU A 4 17.89 58.20 -33.76
CA GLU A 4 18.62 56.96 -33.39
C GLU A 4 18.96 56.96 -31.90
N ALA A 5 19.41 58.10 -31.35
CA ALA A 5 19.80 58.20 -29.94
C ALA A 5 18.59 58.10 -28.99
N GLU A 6 17.45 58.69 -29.36
CA GLU A 6 16.21 58.59 -28.59
C GLU A 6 15.59 57.20 -28.69
N CYS A 7 15.51 56.60 -29.88
CA CYS A 7 14.99 55.24 -30.02
C CYS A 7 15.89 54.22 -29.31
N GLN A 8 17.21 54.42 -29.29
CA GLN A 8 18.13 53.54 -28.55
C GLN A 8 17.88 53.63 -27.04
N ARG A 9 17.72 54.84 -26.49
CA ARG A 9 17.33 55.03 -25.09
C ARG A 9 15.98 54.42 -24.76
N ALA A 10 14.99 54.57 -25.66
CA ALA A 10 13.68 53.95 -25.50
C ALA A 10 13.78 52.41 -25.47
N TYR A 11 14.63 51.82 -26.32
CA TYR A 11 14.92 50.40 -26.30
C TYR A 11 15.54 49.97 -24.96
N ASP A 12 16.57 50.67 -24.48
CA ASP A 12 17.30 50.30 -23.27
C ASP A 12 16.38 50.39 -22.04
N LEU A 13 15.58 51.46 -21.94
CA LEU A 13 14.55 51.63 -20.91
C LEU A 13 13.50 50.52 -20.97
N ALA A 14 12.97 50.21 -22.15
CA ALA A 14 11.95 49.17 -22.31
C ALA A 14 12.49 47.79 -21.92
N ALA A 15 13.74 47.47 -22.29
CA ALA A 15 14.39 46.24 -21.90
C ALA A 15 14.56 46.13 -20.37
N GLU A 16 14.91 47.23 -19.69
CA GLU A 16 14.97 47.29 -18.23
C GLU A 16 13.60 47.12 -17.58
N VAL A 17 12.56 47.77 -18.12
CA VAL A 17 11.18 47.61 -17.67
C VAL A 17 10.74 46.15 -17.80
N TYR A 18 11.03 45.48 -18.92
CA TYR A 18 10.73 44.05 -19.05
C TYR A 18 11.43 43.22 -17.97
N MET A 19 12.73 43.41 -17.79
CA MET A 19 13.53 42.60 -16.86
C MET A 19 13.12 42.77 -15.40
N SER A 20 12.64 43.96 -15.02
CA SER A 20 12.14 44.26 -13.67
C SER A 20 10.69 43.86 -13.44
N THR A 21 9.86 43.83 -14.49
CA THR A 21 8.43 43.51 -14.38
C THR A 21 8.12 42.04 -14.62
N PHE A 22 8.99 41.30 -15.29
CA PHE A 22 8.79 39.87 -15.53
C PHE A 22 8.90 39.07 -14.24
N ASP A 23 7.74 38.63 -13.74
CA ASP A 23 7.64 37.87 -12.50
C ASP A 23 8.14 36.43 -12.66
N ARG A 24 9.39 36.23 -12.25
CA ARG A 24 10.08 34.93 -12.25
C ARG A 24 9.76 34.06 -11.03
N SER A 25 8.90 34.52 -10.11
CA SER A 25 8.47 33.74 -8.94
C SER A 25 7.28 32.83 -9.26
N LYS A 26 6.62 33.02 -10.41
CA LYS A 26 5.51 32.18 -10.85
C LYS A 26 5.95 30.73 -11.00
N PRO A 27 5.06 29.76 -10.72
CA PRO A 27 5.35 28.35 -10.98
C PRO A 27 5.74 28.12 -12.44
N SER A 28 6.59 27.13 -12.68
CA SER A 28 7.09 26.74 -14.02
C SER A 28 6.01 26.08 -14.91
N GLU A 29 4.78 26.57 -14.87
CA GLU A 29 3.66 26.14 -15.70
C GLU A 29 3.51 27.07 -16.91
N GLU A 30 3.21 26.50 -18.07
CA GLU A 30 3.14 27.25 -19.32
C GLU A 30 2.16 28.43 -19.25
N ALA A 31 0.99 28.24 -18.65
CA ALA A 31 -0.02 29.31 -18.53
C ALA A 31 0.48 30.44 -17.62
N SER A 32 0.98 30.10 -16.44
CA SER A 32 1.48 31.04 -15.41
C SER A 32 2.67 31.86 -15.93
N LEU A 33 3.63 31.20 -16.60
CA LEU A 33 4.80 31.88 -17.19
C LEU A 33 4.42 32.77 -18.37
N ARG A 34 3.48 32.32 -19.22
CA ARG A 34 3.01 33.10 -20.37
C ARG A 34 2.27 34.36 -19.93
N GLU A 35 1.39 34.25 -18.93
CA GLU A 35 0.68 35.41 -18.38
C GLU A 35 1.66 36.46 -17.83
N ALA A 36 2.66 36.04 -17.05
CA ALA A 36 3.69 36.94 -16.53
C ALA A 36 4.52 37.58 -17.65
N HIS A 37 4.81 36.82 -18.71
CA HIS A 37 5.51 37.33 -19.88
C HIS A 37 4.67 38.38 -20.63
N GLU A 38 3.41 38.09 -20.92
CA GLU A 38 2.50 39.00 -21.63
C GLU A 38 2.29 40.32 -20.86
N GLU A 39 2.19 40.25 -19.54
CA GLU A 39 2.14 41.43 -18.67
C GLU A 39 3.41 42.29 -18.78
N ALA A 40 4.57 41.66 -18.69
CA ALA A 40 5.86 42.34 -18.80
C ALA A 40 6.10 42.92 -20.20
N VAL A 41 5.71 42.19 -21.25
CA VAL A 41 5.77 42.65 -22.65
C VAL A 41 4.91 43.90 -22.83
N ARG A 42 3.67 43.90 -22.32
CA ARG A 42 2.77 45.06 -22.44
C ARG A 42 3.36 46.30 -21.79
N LYS A 43 3.92 46.17 -20.58
CA LYS A 43 4.58 47.27 -19.87
C LYS A 43 5.84 47.77 -20.59
N SER A 44 6.66 46.84 -21.08
CA SER A 44 7.86 47.14 -21.87
C SER A 44 7.52 47.90 -23.15
N MET A 45 6.52 47.43 -23.92
CA MET A 45 6.11 48.07 -25.17
C MET A 45 5.52 49.46 -24.93
N ALA A 46 4.69 49.61 -23.88
CA ALA A 46 4.17 50.92 -23.51
C ALA A 46 5.29 51.92 -23.15
N ALA A 47 6.33 51.48 -22.43
CA ALA A 47 7.49 52.31 -22.12
C ALA A 47 8.30 52.71 -23.36
N PHE A 48 8.45 51.77 -24.31
CA PHE A 48 9.09 52.04 -25.60
C PHE A 48 8.30 53.09 -26.39
N ASP A 49 6.99 52.90 -26.55
CA ASP A 49 6.13 53.79 -27.34
C ASP A 49 6.01 55.20 -26.75
N ALA A 50 6.11 55.33 -25.42
CA ALA A 50 6.11 56.63 -24.76
C ALA A 50 7.40 57.43 -24.95
N THR A 51 8.52 56.75 -25.25
CA THR A 51 9.86 57.36 -25.27
C THR A 51 10.46 57.45 -26.68
N ALA A 52 10.12 56.50 -27.55
CA ALA A 52 10.64 56.46 -28.92
C ALA A 52 10.09 57.63 -29.74
N VAL A 53 10.95 58.27 -30.53
CA VAL A 53 10.59 59.40 -31.40
C VAL A 53 10.62 58.98 -32.86
N GLY A 54 9.84 59.69 -33.69
CA GLY A 54 9.75 59.40 -35.13
C GLY A 54 8.81 58.25 -35.46
N SER A 55 8.61 58.06 -36.77
CA SER A 55 7.75 57.01 -37.35
C SER A 55 8.42 56.31 -38.53
N GLY A 56 9.74 56.48 -38.68
CA GLY A 56 10.53 55.97 -39.79
C GLY A 56 11.15 54.60 -39.52
N ALA A 57 12.02 54.17 -40.45
CA ALA A 57 12.70 52.87 -40.39
C ALA A 57 13.57 52.68 -39.13
N THR A 58 14.10 53.77 -38.56
CA THR A 58 14.91 53.72 -37.33
C THR A 58 14.10 53.24 -36.13
N ARG A 59 12.91 53.82 -35.89
CA ARG A 59 12.01 53.35 -34.82
C ARG A 59 11.64 51.88 -35.00
N GLN A 60 11.21 51.50 -36.22
CA GLN A 60 10.83 50.11 -36.53
C GLN A 60 11.97 49.13 -36.30
N LYS A 61 13.21 49.49 -36.64
CA LYS A 61 14.41 48.69 -36.38
C LYS A 61 14.59 48.41 -34.89
N HIS A 62 14.41 49.41 -34.03
CA HIS A 62 14.57 49.24 -32.58
C HIS A 62 13.39 48.52 -31.94
N GLU A 63 12.17 48.74 -32.42
CA GLU A 63 11.00 47.97 -32.01
C GLU A 63 11.16 46.47 -32.32
N MET A 64 11.59 46.13 -33.53
CA MET A 64 11.90 44.75 -33.93
C MET A 64 12.99 44.12 -33.06
N ARG A 65 14.04 44.89 -32.74
CA ARG A 65 15.09 44.44 -31.83
C ARG A 65 14.56 44.22 -30.42
N LEU A 66 13.64 45.06 -29.95
CA LEU A 66 12.98 44.89 -28.66
C LEU A 66 12.15 43.62 -28.64
N GLN A 67 11.25 43.43 -29.60
CA GLN A 67 10.44 42.20 -29.71
C GLN A 67 11.30 40.93 -29.74
N HIS A 68 12.41 40.96 -30.49
CA HIS A 68 13.37 39.85 -30.51
C HIS A 68 14.00 39.61 -29.14
N PHE A 69 14.43 40.68 -28.44
CA PHE A 69 14.97 40.60 -27.10
C PHE A 69 13.97 40.00 -26.11
N LEU A 70 12.71 40.48 -26.10
CA LEU A 70 11.66 40.01 -25.19
C LEU A 70 11.38 38.52 -25.39
N LYS A 71 11.23 38.10 -26.65
CA LYS A 71 11.03 36.69 -27.01
C LYS A 71 12.20 35.81 -26.57
N LYS A 72 13.43 36.25 -26.84
CA LYS A 72 14.63 35.50 -26.47
C LYS A 72 14.77 35.37 -24.96
N ALA A 73 14.61 36.47 -24.22
CA ALA A 73 14.70 36.48 -22.77
C ALA A 73 13.65 35.56 -22.12
N PHE A 74 12.44 35.50 -22.68
CA PHE A 74 11.42 34.56 -22.22
C PHE A 74 11.78 33.10 -22.48
N GLU A 75 12.20 32.77 -23.70
CA GLU A 75 12.56 31.38 -24.05
C GLU A 75 13.76 30.88 -23.26
N ASP A 76 14.77 31.72 -23.05
CA ASP A 76 15.95 31.39 -22.24
C ASP A 76 15.54 31.10 -20.78
N TYR A 77 14.73 31.99 -20.16
CA TYR A 77 14.23 31.77 -18.81
C TYR A 77 13.33 30.53 -18.70
N LYS A 78 12.38 30.35 -19.63
CA LYS A 78 11.44 29.22 -19.63
C LYS A 78 12.19 27.89 -19.70
N LYS A 79 13.23 27.80 -20.53
CA LYS A 79 14.08 26.62 -20.64
C LYS A 79 14.75 26.28 -19.30
N ASP A 80 15.31 27.27 -18.63
CA ASP A 80 15.97 27.08 -17.33
C ASP A 80 14.95 26.72 -16.23
N ALA A 81 13.81 27.40 -16.19
CA ALA A 81 12.72 27.13 -15.24
C ALA A 81 12.15 25.71 -15.40
N TYR A 82 12.02 25.22 -16.64
CA TYR A 82 11.56 23.85 -16.93
C TYR A 82 12.61 22.80 -16.55
N ARG A 83 13.89 23.10 -16.77
CA ARG A 83 14.98 22.22 -16.35
C ARG A 83 15.05 22.07 -14.83
N GLU A 84 14.92 23.18 -14.11
CA GLU A 84 14.89 23.18 -12.64
C GLU A 84 13.66 22.43 -12.12
N ALA A 85 12.48 22.69 -12.66
CA ALA A 85 11.25 21.97 -12.30
C ALA A 85 11.36 20.45 -12.57
N TYR A 86 12.01 20.05 -13.67
CA TYR A 86 12.29 18.64 -13.96
C TYR A 86 13.19 18.00 -12.89
N LEU A 87 14.22 18.71 -12.45
CA LEU A 87 15.14 18.23 -11.42
C LEU A 87 14.42 18.10 -10.07
N GLN A 88 13.64 19.11 -9.68
CA GLN A 88 12.82 19.09 -8.47
C GLN A 88 11.84 17.91 -8.46
N CYS A 89 11.11 17.69 -9.55
CA CYS A 89 10.24 16.52 -9.68
C CYS A 89 11.02 15.21 -9.52
N SER A 90 12.20 15.11 -10.13
CA SER A 90 13.03 13.90 -10.06
C SER A 90 13.52 13.61 -8.64
N ASN A 91 13.96 14.65 -7.92
CA ASN A 91 14.40 14.53 -6.53
C ASN A 91 13.24 14.16 -5.60
N ALA A 92 12.06 14.76 -5.81
CA ALA A 92 10.86 14.42 -5.07
C ALA A 92 10.48 12.94 -5.27
N ILE A 93 10.43 12.47 -6.53
CA ILE A 93 10.16 11.06 -6.84
C ILE A 93 11.15 10.12 -6.15
N GLN A 94 12.46 10.40 -6.19
CA GLN A 94 13.45 9.57 -5.50
C GLN A 94 13.21 9.48 -3.98
N SER A 95 12.83 10.60 -3.35
CA SER A 95 12.48 10.60 -1.93
C SER A 95 11.23 9.77 -1.65
N MET A 96 10.21 9.93 -2.51
CA MET A 96 8.93 9.21 -2.40
C MET A 96 9.13 7.70 -2.58
N GLU A 97 9.96 7.27 -3.54
CA GLU A 97 10.33 5.86 -3.74
C GLU A 97 10.96 5.26 -2.48
N LYS A 98 11.86 5.99 -1.83
CA LYS A 98 12.50 5.56 -0.60
C LYS A 98 11.48 5.40 0.53
N GLU A 99 10.63 6.40 0.74
CA GLU A 99 9.59 6.39 1.78
C GLU A 99 8.60 5.23 1.57
N LEU A 100 8.12 5.05 0.33
CA LEU A 100 7.23 3.96 -0.02
C LEU A 100 7.87 2.59 0.21
N ARG A 101 9.12 2.41 -0.23
CA ARG A 101 9.85 1.14 -0.05
C ARG A 101 10.02 0.80 1.43
N THR A 102 10.29 1.79 2.27
CA THR A 102 10.35 1.59 3.72
C THR A 102 8.99 1.15 4.27
N ALA A 103 7.89 1.77 3.84
CA ALA A 103 6.55 1.37 4.27
C ALA A 103 6.20 -0.07 3.85
N CYS A 104 6.53 -0.48 2.62
CA CYS A 104 6.28 -1.85 2.14
C CYS A 104 7.13 -2.90 2.87
N ASN A 105 8.34 -2.55 3.31
CA ASN A 105 9.25 -3.50 3.97
C ASN A 105 9.06 -3.61 5.48
N ALA A 106 8.17 -2.82 6.09
CA ALA A 106 7.87 -2.93 7.51
C ALA A 106 7.38 -4.34 7.89
N SER A 107 7.72 -4.82 9.08
CA SER A 107 7.41 -6.19 9.54
C SER A 107 5.91 -6.48 9.61
N ASP A 108 5.10 -5.46 9.83
CA ASP A 108 3.65 -5.47 9.94
C ASP A 108 2.97 -4.67 8.81
N ALA A 109 3.69 -4.44 7.70
CA ALA A 109 3.19 -3.70 6.55
C ALA A 109 1.83 -4.26 6.09
N LYS A 110 0.83 -3.39 6.03
CA LYS A 110 -0.51 -3.66 5.49
C LYS A 110 -0.70 -2.85 4.23
N VAL A 111 -1.37 -3.43 3.24
CA VAL A 111 -1.66 -2.76 1.97
C VAL A 111 -2.43 -1.45 2.20
N ASP A 112 -3.41 -1.45 3.11
CA ASP A 112 -4.16 -0.24 3.50
C ASP A 112 -3.26 0.90 3.99
N ASN A 113 -2.28 0.59 4.84
CA ASN A 113 -1.32 1.59 5.33
C ASN A 113 -0.41 2.11 4.21
N VAL A 114 0.02 1.23 3.31
CA VAL A 114 0.85 1.60 2.16
C VAL A 114 0.10 2.50 1.18
N ILE A 115 -1.20 2.25 0.96
CA ILE A 115 -2.05 3.13 0.14
C ILE A 115 -2.14 4.53 0.76
N LYS A 116 -2.35 4.63 2.09
CA LYS A 116 -2.36 5.93 2.79
C LYS A 116 -1.02 6.67 2.67
N VAL A 117 0.10 5.95 2.68
CA VAL A 117 1.42 6.54 2.41
C VAL A 117 1.47 7.11 1.00
N LEU A 118 1.05 6.34 -0.02
CA LEU A 118 0.98 6.82 -1.41
C LEU A 118 0.11 8.06 -1.57
N GLU A 119 -1.05 8.11 -0.92
CA GLU A 119 -1.93 9.29 -0.91
C GLU A 119 -1.21 10.51 -0.31
N GLY A 120 -0.55 10.35 0.84
CA GLY A 120 0.22 11.42 1.46
C GLY A 120 1.40 11.89 0.59
N LEU A 121 2.07 10.97 -0.09
CA LEU A 121 3.14 11.28 -1.05
C LEU A 121 2.59 12.06 -2.26
N LEU A 122 1.43 11.68 -2.79
CA LEU A 122 0.75 12.39 -3.87
C LEU A 122 0.44 13.83 -3.46
N SER A 123 -0.20 14.04 -2.30
CA SER A 123 -0.57 15.38 -1.84
C SER A 123 0.66 16.28 -1.67
N LYS A 124 1.76 15.76 -1.11
CA LYS A 124 3.03 16.51 -0.99
C LYS A 124 3.61 16.84 -2.37
N TYR A 125 3.63 15.88 -3.28
CA TYR A 125 4.17 16.07 -4.63
C TYR A 125 3.33 17.06 -5.45
N GLU A 126 2.01 17.00 -5.32
CA GLU A 126 1.09 17.93 -5.96
C GLU A 126 1.32 19.37 -5.49
N ALA A 127 1.52 19.58 -4.19
CA ALA A 127 1.74 20.91 -3.61
C ALA A 127 3.14 21.50 -3.91
N ALA A 128 4.17 20.66 -4.01
CA ALA A 128 5.57 21.12 -4.10
C ALA A 128 6.19 21.06 -5.50
N SER A 129 5.61 20.28 -6.43
CA SER A 129 6.17 20.07 -7.77
C SER A 129 5.40 20.82 -8.83
N HIS A 130 6.11 21.30 -9.84
CA HIS A 130 5.54 22.03 -10.98
C HIS A 130 6.23 21.58 -12.27
N GLY A 131 5.79 22.13 -13.40
CA GLY A 131 6.45 21.91 -14.68
C GLY A 131 5.76 20.89 -15.59
N PRO A 132 6.15 20.89 -16.88
CA PRO A 132 5.46 20.14 -17.93
C PRO A 132 5.50 18.61 -17.73
N GLU A 133 6.57 18.09 -17.11
CA GLU A 133 6.73 16.65 -16.88
C GLU A 133 6.19 16.17 -15.52
N LYS A 134 5.61 17.05 -14.69
CA LYS A 134 5.15 16.76 -13.32
C LYS A 134 4.30 15.49 -13.28
N TRP A 135 3.22 15.46 -14.05
CA TRP A 135 2.26 14.37 -14.03
C TRP A 135 2.77 13.11 -14.72
N ARG A 136 3.57 13.24 -15.78
CA ARG A 136 4.19 12.09 -16.43
C ARG A 136 5.13 11.35 -15.47
N LYS A 137 5.95 12.08 -14.72
CA LYS A 137 6.84 11.51 -13.69
C LYS A 137 6.06 10.82 -12.58
N TRP A 138 4.99 11.44 -12.10
CA TRP A 138 4.09 10.82 -11.13
C TRP A 138 3.49 9.51 -11.65
N THR A 139 2.99 9.48 -12.89
CA THR A 139 2.43 8.28 -13.51
C THR A 139 3.45 7.15 -13.60
N ILE A 140 4.68 7.45 -14.04
CA ILE A 140 5.76 6.46 -14.11
C ILE A 140 6.10 5.92 -12.72
N PHE A 141 6.24 6.82 -11.74
CA PHE A 141 6.49 6.43 -10.34
C PHE A 141 5.39 5.53 -9.81
N LEU A 142 4.11 5.87 -10.03
CA LEU A 142 2.98 5.08 -9.56
C LEU A 142 2.97 3.70 -10.20
N GLN A 143 3.20 3.61 -11.51
CA GLN A 143 3.30 2.33 -12.21
C GLN A 143 4.41 1.45 -11.63
N GLN A 144 5.63 1.99 -11.50
CA GLN A 144 6.78 1.25 -10.96
C GLN A 144 6.58 0.85 -9.50
N SER A 145 5.90 1.69 -8.72
CA SER A 145 5.54 1.40 -7.33
C SER A 145 4.58 0.24 -7.20
N LEU A 146 3.55 0.19 -8.06
CA LEU A 146 2.57 -0.89 -8.11
C LEU A 146 3.19 -2.21 -8.60
N GLU A 147 3.99 -2.16 -9.66
CA GLU A 147 4.63 -3.34 -10.26
C GLU A 147 5.80 -3.90 -9.42
N GLY A 148 6.41 -3.07 -8.56
CA GLY A 148 7.53 -3.46 -7.70
C GLY A 148 7.12 -3.64 -6.23
N PRO A 149 7.41 -2.67 -5.35
CA PRO A 149 7.34 -2.85 -3.90
C PRO A 149 5.94 -3.20 -3.38
N VAL A 150 4.87 -2.72 -4.01
CA VAL A 150 3.49 -3.04 -3.60
C VAL A 150 3.14 -4.48 -3.99
N LEU A 151 3.46 -4.90 -5.21
CA LEU A 151 3.25 -6.27 -5.66
C LEU A 151 4.05 -7.26 -4.81
N ASP A 152 5.30 -6.93 -4.47
CA ASP A 152 6.15 -7.77 -3.63
C ASP A 152 5.59 -7.93 -2.21
N LEU A 153 5.05 -6.86 -1.63
CA LEU A 153 4.34 -6.93 -0.35
C LEU A 153 3.14 -7.88 -0.43
N ILE A 154 2.32 -7.76 -1.47
CA ILE A 154 1.14 -8.61 -1.66
C ILE A 154 1.56 -10.08 -1.79
N LYS A 155 2.56 -10.39 -2.61
CA LYS A 155 3.09 -11.76 -2.75
C LYS A 155 3.58 -12.31 -1.42
N LYS A 156 4.36 -11.54 -0.66
CA LYS A 156 4.85 -11.93 0.67
C LYS A 156 3.71 -12.22 1.65
N GLN A 157 2.65 -11.42 1.63
CA GLN A 157 1.46 -11.67 2.45
C GLN A 157 0.73 -12.95 2.00
N MET A 158 0.60 -13.20 0.69
CA MET A 158 0.01 -14.43 0.16
C MET A 158 0.80 -15.67 0.58
N ASP A 159 2.13 -15.63 0.49
CA ASP A 159 3.00 -16.74 0.91
C ASP A 159 2.84 -17.03 2.40
N ARG A 160 2.80 -15.97 3.22
CA ARG A 160 2.55 -16.09 4.67
C ARG A 160 1.20 -16.76 4.93
N ILE A 161 0.12 -16.29 4.30
CA ILE A 161 -1.22 -16.90 4.42
C ILE A 161 -1.19 -18.38 3.98
N GLY A 162 -0.48 -18.69 2.90
CA GLY A 162 -0.31 -20.07 2.42
C GLY A 162 0.39 -20.98 3.45
N SER A 163 1.45 -20.48 4.10
CA SER A 163 2.15 -21.20 5.16
C SER A 163 1.29 -21.39 6.41
N GLU A 164 0.57 -20.36 6.83
CA GLU A 164 -0.34 -20.40 7.99
C GLU A 164 -1.48 -21.41 7.74
N LYS A 165 -2.09 -21.40 6.54
CA LYS A 165 -3.09 -22.38 6.12
C LYS A 165 -2.56 -23.80 6.19
N SER A 166 -1.35 -24.04 5.70
CA SER A 166 -0.71 -25.37 5.70
C SER A 166 -0.43 -25.84 7.13
N SER A 167 0.04 -24.94 8.00
CA SER A 167 0.26 -25.22 9.43
C SER A 167 -1.03 -25.60 10.14
N ILE A 168 -2.12 -24.85 9.90
CA ILE A 168 -3.45 -25.16 10.47
C ILE A 168 -3.94 -26.51 9.98
N MET A 169 -3.82 -26.80 8.68
CA MET A 169 -4.24 -28.08 8.11
C MET A 169 -3.53 -29.27 8.77
N LEU A 170 -2.22 -29.17 9.02
CA LEU A 170 -1.46 -30.20 9.73
C LEU A 170 -1.94 -30.37 11.18
N LYS A 171 -2.25 -29.28 11.87
CA LYS A 171 -2.82 -29.34 13.22
C LYS A 171 -4.20 -30.01 13.23
N CYS A 172 -5.07 -29.69 12.28
CA CYS A 172 -6.38 -30.33 12.15
C CYS A 172 -6.25 -31.84 11.95
N ARG A 173 -5.40 -32.30 11.01
CA ARG A 173 -5.14 -33.74 10.79
C ARG A 173 -4.61 -34.42 12.05
N SER A 174 -3.67 -33.79 12.76
CA SER A 174 -3.15 -34.34 14.02
C SER A 174 -4.23 -34.49 15.09
N ILE A 175 -5.18 -33.56 15.15
CA ILE A 175 -6.33 -33.64 16.06
C ILE A 175 -7.28 -34.76 15.63
N GLU A 176 -7.57 -34.89 14.33
CA GLU A 176 -8.38 -35.98 13.77
C GLU A 176 -7.79 -37.36 14.11
N ASP A 177 -6.48 -37.55 13.93
CA ASP A 177 -5.79 -38.80 14.27
C ASP A 177 -5.89 -39.12 15.77
N LYS A 178 -5.68 -38.12 16.63
CA LYS A 178 -5.81 -38.26 18.09
C LYS A 178 -7.25 -38.62 18.50
N MET A 179 -8.25 -37.98 17.90
CA MET A 179 -9.65 -38.32 18.15
C MET A 179 -9.95 -39.75 17.71
N GLY A 180 -9.44 -40.19 16.55
CA GLY A 180 -9.59 -41.55 16.08
C GLY A 180 -8.98 -42.60 17.02
N LEU A 181 -7.81 -42.31 17.60
CA LEU A 181 -7.18 -43.18 18.60
C LEU A 181 -7.96 -43.23 19.91
N LEU A 182 -8.40 -42.08 20.43
CA LEU A 182 -9.21 -42.01 21.64
C LEU A 182 -10.55 -42.75 21.46
N ASN A 183 -11.18 -42.63 20.29
CA ASN A 183 -12.42 -43.36 20.01
C ASN A 183 -12.21 -44.88 20.02
N LYS A 184 -11.13 -45.37 19.41
CA LYS A 184 -10.77 -46.80 19.48
C LYS A 184 -10.49 -47.27 20.90
N GLN A 185 -9.81 -46.45 21.71
CA GLN A 185 -9.57 -46.75 23.13
C GLN A 185 -10.87 -46.80 23.93
N LEU A 186 -11.81 -45.89 23.64
CA LEU A 186 -13.14 -45.86 24.25
C LEU A 186 -13.92 -47.14 23.90
N GLU A 187 -14.01 -47.48 22.61
CA GLU A 187 -14.69 -48.70 22.14
C GLU A 187 -14.10 -49.97 22.78
N ALA A 188 -12.77 -50.06 22.88
CA ALA A 188 -12.11 -51.18 23.55
C ALA A 188 -12.41 -51.23 25.06
N SER A 189 -12.43 -50.08 25.73
CA SER A 189 -12.78 -49.96 27.15
C SER A 189 -14.23 -50.36 27.42
N GLU A 190 -15.17 -49.92 26.57
CA GLU A 190 -16.58 -50.29 26.65
C GLU A 190 -16.80 -51.78 26.44
N LYS A 191 -16.12 -52.38 25.46
CA LYS A 191 -16.16 -53.83 25.24
C LYS A 191 -15.62 -54.59 26.45
N TYR A 192 -14.47 -54.19 27.00
CA TYR A 192 -13.90 -54.79 28.20
C TYR A 192 -14.85 -54.70 29.40
N LYS A 193 -15.48 -53.52 29.61
CA LYS A 193 -16.47 -53.32 30.66
C LYS A 193 -17.68 -54.24 30.48
N SER A 194 -18.19 -54.40 29.26
CA SER A 194 -19.31 -55.30 28.97
C SER A 194 -18.96 -56.76 29.23
N GLU A 195 -17.77 -57.21 28.82
CA GLU A 195 -17.29 -58.57 29.09
C GLU A 195 -17.11 -58.83 30.59
N TYR A 196 -16.57 -57.84 31.32
CA TYR A 196 -16.40 -57.93 32.77
C TYR A 196 -17.75 -58.04 33.50
N LEU A 197 -18.73 -57.20 33.13
CA LEU A 197 -20.09 -57.26 33.68
C LEU A 197 -20.73 -58.62 33.44
N LYS A 198 -20.61 -59.17 32.23
CA LYS A 198 -21.13 -60.50 31.90
C LYS A 198 -20.52 -61.59 32.78
N ARG A 199 -19.19 -61.61 32.94
CA ARG A 199 -18.50 -62.59 33.83
C ARG A 199 -18.97 -62.47 35.28
N TYR A 200 -19.21 -61.24 35.73
CA TYR A 200 -19.70 -60.99 37.08
C TYR A 200 -21.14 -61.51 37.28
N GLU A 201 -22.02 -61.29 36.30
CA GLU A 201 -23.38 -61.84 36.28
C GLU A 201 -23.39 -63.37 36.21
N ASP A 202 -22.54 -63.96 35.37
CA ASP A 202 -22.37 -65.42 35.26
C ASP A 202 -21.93 -66.00 36.63
N ALA A 203 -20.96 -65.38 37.30
CA ALA A 203 -20.50 -65.81 38.62
C ALA A 203 -21.59 -65.69 39.72
N ILE A 204 -22.42 -64.65 39.67
CA ILE A 204 -23.59 -64.52 40.57
C ILE A 204 -24.59 -65.65 40.30
N THR A 205 -24.84 -65.95 39.03
CA THR A 205 -25.78 -67.00 38.61
C THR A 205 -25.29 -68.37 39.06
N ASP A 206 -24.01 -68.68 38.85
CA ASP A 206 -23.39 -69.91 39.33
C ASP A 206 -23.44 -70.03 40.87
N LYS A 207 -23.16 -68.93 41.59
CA LYS A 207 -23.27 -68.90 43.05
C LYS A 207 -24.69 -69.21 43.53
N LYS A 208 -25.72 -68.65 42.88
CA LYS A 208 -27.12 -68.96 43.19
C LYS A 208 -27.42 -70.43 42.95
N ARG A 209 -27.05 -70.97 41.79
CA ARG A 209 -27.23 -72.40 41.46
C ARG A 209 -26.58 -73.31 42.50
N ILE A 210 -25.33 -73.04 42.86
CA ILE A 210 -24.59 -73.81 43.88
C ILE A 210 -25.31 -73.72 45.24
N SER A 211 -25.77 -72.52 45.63
CA SER A 211 -26.53 -72.32 46.87
C SER A 211 -27.82 -73.13 46.89
N ASP A 212 -28.56 -73.15 45.78
CA ASP A 212 -29.80 -73.92 45.63
C ASP A 212 -29.53 -75.43 45.70
N ASP A 213 -28.49 -75.91 45.02
CA ASP A 213 -28.04 -77.32 45.08
C ASP A 213 -27.67 -77.74 46.51
N TYR A 214 -26.93 -76.88 47.24
CA TYR A 214 -26.61 -77.12 48.65
C TYR A 214 -27.86 -77.14 49.53
N MET A 215 -28.78 -76.18 49.38
CA MET A 215 -30.04 -76.17 50.13
C MET A 215 -30.86 -77.43 49.86
N ASN A 216 -30.99 -77.83 48.60
CA ASN A 216 -31.68 -79.07 48.22
C ASN A 216 -31.05 -80.30 48.88
N ARG A 217 -29.71 -80.36 48.92
CA ARG A 217 -28.99 -81.46 49.56
C ARG A 217 -29.16 -81.47 51.08
N ILE A 218 -29.15 -80.29 51.72
CA ILE A 218 -29.42 -80.14 53.15
C ILE A 218 -30.85 -80.60 53.46
N SER A 219 -31.86 -80.12 52.74
CA SER A 219 -33.26 -80.51 52.92
C SER A 219 -33.45 -82.02 52.75
N ASN A 220 -32.81 -82.63 51.75
CA ASN A 220 -32.83 -84.09 51.55
C ASN A 220 -32.17 -84.86 52.70
N LEU A 221 -31.08 -84.34 53.27
CA LEU A 221 -30.42 -84.96 54.42
C LEU A 221 -31.27 -84.81 55.68
N GLN A 222 -31.86 -83.64 55.91
CA GLN A 222 -32.77 -83.39 57.03
C GLN A 222 -33.98 -84.32 56.98
N SER A 223 -34.63 -84.49 55.82
CA SER A 223 -35.77 -85.41 55.70
C SER A 223 -35.36 -86.87 55.99
N LYS A 224 -34.18 -87.30 55.53
CA LYS A 224 -33.63 -88.63 55.85
C LYS A 224 -33.35 -88.79 57.35
N CYS A 225 -32.75 -87.79 58.00
CA CYS A 225 -32.52 -87.81 59.46
C CYS A 225 -33.84 -87.90 60.23
N SER A 226 -34.85 -87.09 59.89
CA SER A 226 -36.17 -87.17 60.55
C SER A 226 -36.82 -88.54 60.36
N SER A 227 -36.68 -89.18 59.19
CA SER A 227 -37.18 -90.54 58.97
C SER A 227 -36.44 -91.64 59.73
N LEU A 228 -35.22 -91.35 60.21
CA LEU A 228 -34.41 -92.25 61.04
C LEU A 228 -34.69 -92.07 62.54
N GLU A 229 -35.11 -90.88 62.97
CA GLU A 229 -35.50 -90.58 64.36
C GLU A 229 -36.94 -91.03 64.71
N GLU A 230 -37.79 -91.31 63.71
CA GLU A 230 -39.15 -91.85 63.89
C GLU A 230 -39.22 -93.40 63.99
N ARG A 231 -38.07 -94.09 64.09
CA ARG A 231 -37.96 -95.54 64.30
C ARG A 231 -37.63 -95.89 65.74
#